data_AF-A0A958SNZ2-F1
#
_entry.id   AF-A0A958SNZ2-F1
#
_cell.length_a   1.000
_cell.length_b   1.000
_cell.length_c   1.000
_cell.angle_alpha   90.00
_cell.angle_beta   90.00
_cell.angle_gamma   90.00
#
_symmetry.space_group_name_H-M   'P 1'
#
loop_
_entity.id
_entity.type
_entity.pdbx_description
1 polymer ?
#
loop_
_entity_poly.entity_id
_entity_poly.type
_entity_poly.pdbx_seq_one_letter_code
_entity_poly.pdbx_strand_id
1 'polypeptide(L)'
;MKIIVPMAGRGSRLRPHTLTVPKPLIPVAGQPIVHQLVKDIAKILKQPIEEVAFVLGEEAFFGEDVVSSLQNLSKNLGAKCSIYRQLEPLGTGHAIMCAEASLSGPAVVAYADTLIRANFNLDPEADSVIWTKKVENPEAYGVVKLNGKEEIVELVEKPKEFVSDQAVIGIYYFKDIGILKQKLQEVLDENITNGGEYQINDGIKR
;
A
#
# COMPACT_ATOMS: atom_id res chain seq x y z
N MET A 1 -11.02 -0.96 12.01
CA MET A 1 -10.00 -1.26 10.98
C MET A 1 -9.67 0.00 10.17
N LYS A 2 -8.40 0.21 9.82
CA LYS A 2 -7.96 1.35 8.99
C LYS A 2 -7.45 0.90 7.62
N ILE A 3 -7.53 1.77 6.62
CA ILE A 3 -6.94 1.56 5.29
C ILE A 3 -5.97 2.71 5.02
N ILE A 4 -4.70 2.39 4.76
CA ILE A 4 -3.64 3.34 4.41
C ILE A 4 -3.33 3.17 2.92
N VAL A 5 -3.42 4.27 2.17
CA VAL A 5 -3.30 4.26 0.71
C VAL A 5 -2.18 5.20 0.27
N PRO A 6 -0.94 4.71 0.16
CA PRO A 6 0.14 5.43 -0.49
C PRO A 6 -0.15 5.64 -1.98
N MET A 7 -0.32 6.90 -2.40
CA MET A 7 -0.72 7.23 -3.77
C MET A 7 -0.04 8.48 -4.34
N ALA A 8 1.05 8.94 -3.73
CA ALA A 8 1.79 10.14 -4.16
C ALA A 8 2.52 9.99 -5.50
N GLY A 9 2.76 8.76 -5.94
CA GLY A 9 3.49 8.46 -7.17
C GLY A 9 2.79 8.97 -8.44
N ARG A 10 3.51 9.75 -9.25
CA ARG A 10 2.98 10.27 -10.53
C ARG A 10 2.88 9.23 -11.65
N GLY A 11 3.52 8.07 -11.51
CA GLY A 11 3.48 7.03 -12.55
C GLY A 11 4.19 7.41 -13.84
N SER A 12 5.40 7.98 -13.75
CA SER A 12 6.17 8.53 -14.88
C SER A 12 6.41 7.55 -16.04
N ARG A 13 6.45 6.24 -15.76
CA ARG A 13 6.61 5.17 -16.77
C ARG A 13 5.42 5.05 -17.73
N LEU A 14 4.25 5.55 -17.34
CA LEU A 14 3.02 5.52 -18.15
C LEU A 14 2.79 6.81 -18.94
N ARG A 15 3.77 7.71 -18.99
CA ARG A 15 3.67 8.90 -19.84
C ARG A 15 3.51 8.47 -21.31
N PRO A 16 2.66 9.17 -22.09
CA PRO A 16 2.02 10.46 -21.79
C PRO A 16 0.73 10.40 -20.95
N HIS A 17 0.17 9.21 -20.67
CA HIS A 17 -1.12 9.08 -19.98
C HIS A 17 -1.13 9.67 -18.56
N THR A 18 0.03 9.74 -17.91
CA THR A 18 0.21 10.30 -16.56
C THR A 18 0.82 11.70 -16.53
N LEU A 19 0.78 12.45 -17.64
CA LEU A 19 1.30 13.82 -17.66
C LEU A 19 0.47 14.78 -16.80
N THR A 20 -0.86 14.66 -16.84
CA THR A 20 -1.80 15.53 -16.13
C THR A 20 -2.55 14.80 -15.01
N VAL A 21 -2.74 13.49 -15.14
CA VAL A 21 -3.49 12.68 -14.18
C VAL A 21 -2.58 11.61 -13.56
N PRO A 22 -2.32 11.63 -12.24
CA PRO A 22 -1.58 10.57 -11.56
C PRO A 22 -2.19 9.18 -11.80
N LYS A 23 -1.33 8.15 -11.90
CA LYS A 23 -1.75 6.75 -12.14
C LYS A 23 -2.94 6.30 -11.26
N PRO A 24 -2.96 6.55 -9.93
CA PRO A 24 -4.08 6.10 -9.08
C PRO A 24 -5.45 6.70 -9.44
N LEU A 25 -5.45 7.84 -10.13
CA LEU A 25 -6.64 8.59 -10.50
C LEU A 25 -7.12 8.28 -11.93
N ILE A 26 -6.36 7.49 -12.70
CA ILE A 26 -6.76 7.06 -14.03
C ILE A 26 -8.05 6.23 -13.93
N PRO A 27 -9.10 6.56 -14.71
CA PRO A 27 -10.33 5.80 -14.70
C PRO A 27 -10.16 4.46 -15.41
N VAL A 28 -10.59 3.38 -14.75
CA VAL A 28 -10.74 2.05 -15.34
C VAL A 28 -12.19 1.64 -15.17
N ALA A 29 -12.86 1.27 -16.26
CA ALA A 29 -14.32 0.98 -16.25
C ALA A 29 -15.18 2.10 -15.61
N GLY A 30 -14.79 3.37 -15.83
CA GLY A 30 -15.54 4.54 -15.39
C GLY A 30 -15.29 4.99 -13.94
N GLN A 31 -14.37 4.35 -13.20
CA GLN A 31 -13.98 4.80 -11.85
C GLN A 31 -12.46 4.84 -11.68
N PRO A 32 -11.91 5.79 -10.90
CA PRO A 32 -10.48 5.80 -10.59
C PRO A 32 -10.01 4.48 -9.96
N ILE A 33 -8.77 4.07 -10.25
CA ILE A 33 -8.17 2.84 -9.68
C ILE A 33 -8.28 2.85 -8.15
N VAL A 34 -7.95 3.97 -7.51
CA VAL A 34 -8.00 4.09 -6.04
C VAL A 34 -9.41 3.89 -5.47
N HIS A 35 -10.46 4.33 -6.20
CA HIS A 35 -11.85 4.13 -5.76
C HIS A 35 -12.23 2.65 -5.78
N GLN A 36 -11.80 1.92 -6.80
CA GLN A 36 -12.04 0.49 -6.90
C GLN A 36 -11.28 -0.27 -5.81
N LEU A 37 -9.99 0.03 -5.65
CA LEU A 37 -9.14 -0.57 -4.63
C LEU A 37 -9.75 -0.46 -3.22
N VAL A 38 -10.11 0.74 -2.78
CA VAL A 38 -10.66 0.95 -1.42
C VAL A 38 -11.99 0.22 -1.25
N LYS A 39 -12.87 0.24 -2.26
CA LYS A 39 -14.15 -0.49 -2.22
C LYS A 39 -13.94 -1.99 -2.13
N ASP A 40 -12.98 -2.53 -2.88
CA ASP A 40 -12.73 -3.96 -2.92
C ASP A 40 -12.09 -4.43 -1.61
N ILE A 41 -11.15 -3.66 -1.04
CA ILE A 41 -10.62 -3.92 0.31
C ILE A 41 -11.73 -3.90 1.36
N ALA A 42 -12.61 -2.88 1.34
CA ALA A 42 -13.70 -2.78 2.29
C ALA A 42 -14.66 -3.99 2.22
N LYS A 43 -14.95 -4.49 1.00
CA LYS A 43 -15.75 -5.72 0.82
C LYS A 43 -15.04 -6.96 1.32
N ILE A 44 -13.74 -7.05 1.11
CA ILE A 44 -12.91 -8.21 1.51
C ILE A 44 -12.85 -8.32 3.03
N LEU A 45 -12.60 -7.20 3.73
CA LEU A 45 -12.38 -7.21 5.17
C LEU A 45 -13.65 -7.54 5.96
N LYS A 46 -14.84 -7.29 5.42
CA LYS A 46 -16.15 -7.55 6.06
C LYS A 46 -16.24 -7.01 7.51
N GLN A 47 -15.49 -5.96 7.80
CA GLN A 47 -15.40 -5.29 9.09
C GLN A 47 -15.62 -3.79 8.90
N PRO A 48 -16.11 -3.07 9.92
CA PRO A 48 -16.22 -1.62 9.87
C PRO A 48 -14.87 -0.96 9.61
N ILE A 49 -14.84 -0.09 8.60
CA ILE A 49 -13.69 0.75 8.30
C ILE A 49 -13.86 2.04 9.08
N GLU A 50 -12.95 2.29 10.02
CA GLU A 50 -12.96 3.48 10.88
C GLU A 50 -12.31 4.68 10.18
N GLU A 51 -11.26 4.42 9.40
CA GLU A 51 -10.46 5.45 8.76
C GLU A 51 -9.90 4.97 7.42
N VAL A 52 -9.93 5.84 6.42
CA VAL A 52 -9.15 5.72 5.20
C VAL A 52 -8.18 6.90 5.12
N ALA A 53 -6.89 6.60 5.22
CA ALA A 53 -5.81 7.56 5.15
C ALA A 53 -5.16 7.52 3.77
N PHE A 54 -5.21 8.63 3.04
CA PHE A 54 -4.60 8.76 1.72
C PHE A 54 -3.31 9.58 1.84
N VAL A 55 -2.23 9.08 1.23
CA VAL A 55 -0.95 9.82 1.15
C VAL A 55 -0.79 10.31 -0.28
N LEU A 56 -1.03 11.60 -0.47
CA LEU A 56 -1.06 12.27 -1.76
C LEU A 56 0.30 12.87 -2.11
N GLY A 57 0.50 13.19 -3.39
CA GLY A 57 1.66 13.96 -3.85
C GLY A 57 1.42 15.46 -3.78
N GLU A 58 2.08 16.19 -4.66
CA GLU A 58 1.92 17.64 -4.84
C GLU A 58 0.45 18.03 -5.14
N GLU A 59 0.02 19.14 -4.58
CA GLU A 59 -1.33 19.68 -4.75
C GLU A 59 -1.69 20.01 -6.21
N ALA A 60 -0.70 20.36 -7.03
CA ALA A 60 -0.89 20.58 -8.46
C ALA A 60 -1.50 19.37 -9.20
N PHE A 61 -1.30 18.15 -8.67
CA PHE A 61 -1.89 16.92 -9.23
C PHE A 61 -2.99 16.32 -8.35
N PHE A 62 -2.97 16.63 -7.06
CA PHE A 62 -3.90 16.14 -6.05
C PHE A 62 -4.58 17.33 -5.34
N GLY A 63 -5.29 18.12 -6.14
CA GLY A 63 -5.99 19.33 -5.69
C GLY A 63 -7.31 19.04 -4.97
N GLU A 64 -8.09 20.09 -4.75
CA GLU A 64 -9.33 20.04 -3.97
C GLU A 64 -10.38 19.08 -4.52
N ASP A 65 -10.52 18.97 -5.85
CA ASP A 65 -11.47 18.03 -6.47
C ASP A 65 -11.14 16.58 -6.13
N VAL A 66 -9.85 16.23 -6.13
CA VAL A 66 -9.37 14.90 -5.75
C VAL A 66 -9.64 14.66 -4.27
N VAL A 67 -9.28 15.61 -3.41
CA VAL A 67 -9.50 15.52 -1.96
C VAL A 67 -10.99 15.33 -1.66
N SER A 68 -11.86 16.12 -2.29
CA SER A 68 -13.31 16.06 -2.14
C SER A 68 -13.87 14.69 -2.59
N SER A 69 -13.36 14.17 -3.70
CA SER A 69 -13.72 12.84 -4.21
C SER A 69 -13.34 11.73 -3.22
N LEU A 70 -12.15 11.79 -2.63
CA LEU A 70 -11.66 10.82 -1.63
C LEU A 70 -12.43 10.94 -0.30
N GLN A 71 -12.78 12.15 0.13
CA GLN A 71 -13.63 12.37 1.30
C GLN A 71 -15.01 11.75 1.12
N ASN A 72 -15.63 11.93 -0.07
CA ASN A 72 -16.90 11.31 -0.40
C ASN A 72 -16.80 9.77 -0.44
N LEU A 73 -15.70 9.23 -0.97
CA LEU A 73 -15.43 7.79 -0.96
C LEU A 73 -15.40 7.23 0.47
N SER A 74 -14.63 7.85 1.37
CA SER A 74 -14.54 7.44 2.78
C SER A 74 -15.89 7.57 3.51
N LYS A 75 -16.61 8.67 3.29
CA LYS A 75 -17.93 8.91 3.87
C LYS A 75 -18.94 7.84 3.46
N ASN A 76 -18.93 7.41 2.20
CA ASN A 76 -19.79 6.35 1.71
C ASN A 76 -19.50 4.98 2.35
N LEU A 77 -18.31 4.81 2.91
CA LEU A 77 -17.92 3.61 3.68
C LEU A 77 -18.18 3.77 5.19
N GLY A 78 -18.70 4.92 5.63
CA GLY A 78 -18.86 5.24 7.06
C GLY A 78 -17.55 5.54 7.78
N ALA A 79 -16.46 5.79 7.04
CA ALA A 79 -15.12 5.98 7.57
C ALA A 79 -14.71 7.46 7.64
N LYS A 80 -13.85 7.79 8.60
CA LYS A 80 -13.11 9.07 8.62
C LYS A 80 -12.16 9.12 7.41
N CYS A 81 -12.12 10.26 6.72
CA CYS A 81 -11.10 10.52 5.71
C CYS A 81 -9.92 11.28 6.34
N SER A 82 -8.71 10.78 6.17
CA SER A 82 -7.48 11.50 6.54
C SER A 82 -6.61 11.70 5.30
N ILE A 83 -6.08 12.91 5.13
CA ILE A 83 -5.26 13.29 3.98
C ILE A 83 -3.88 13.69 4.49
N TYR A 84 -2.88 13.01 3.97
CA TYR A 84 -1.46 13.28 4.22
C TYR A 84 -0.77 13.56 2.88
N ARG A 85 0.44 14.13 2.92
CA ARG A 85 1.21 14.40 1.72
C ARG A 85 2.64 13.88 1.84
N GLN A 86 3.11 13.24 0.78
CA GLN A 86 4.51 12.94 0.53
C GLN A 86 4.98 13.87 -0.59
N LEU A 87 5.67 14.95 -0.23
CA LEU A 87 6.19 15.92 -1.20
C LEU A 87 7.51 15.44 -1.82
N GLU A 88 8.30 14.69 -1.06
CA GLU A 88 9.55 14.08 -1.53
C GLU A 88 9.34 12.57 -1.71
N PRO A 89 9.55 12.01 -2.92
CA PRO A 89 9.29 10.61 -3.21
C PRO A 89 10.43 9.71 -2.70
N LEU A 90 10.65 9.71 -1.38
CA LEU A 90 11.71 8.97 -0.70
C LEU A 90 11.39 7.48 -0.48
N GLY A 91 10.43 6.91 -1.21
CA GLY A 91 10.05 5.49 -1.12
C GLY A 91 8.76 5.20 -0.37
N THR A 92 8.39 3.92 -0.37
CA THR A 92 7.11 3.41 0.15
C THR A 92 7.02 3.44 1.69
N GLY A 93 8.13 3.17 2.38
CA GLY A 93 8.22 3.26 3.84
C GLY A 93 8.02 4.69 4.32
N HIS A 94 8.70 5.65 3.67
CA HIS A 94 8.50 7.07 3.93
C HIS A 94 7.07 7.51 3.66
N ALA A 95 6.46 7.07 2.56
CA ALA A 95 5.06 7.39 2.24
C ALA A 95 4.10 6.95 3.36
N ILE A 96 4.29 5.75 3.92
CA ILE A 96 3.49 5.23 5.04
C ILE A 96 3.72 6.09 6.29
N MET A 97 4.97 6.46 6.58
CA MET A 97 5.32 7.32 7.72
C MET A 97 4.76 8.74 7.61
N CYS A 98 4.50 9.28 6.41
CA CYS A 98 3.76 10.54 6.27
C CYS A 98 2.35 10.48 6.89
N ALA A 99 1.79 9.27 7.07
CA ALA A 99 0.52 9.03 7.74
C ALA A 99 0.69 8.56 9.21
N GLU A 100 1.82 8.87 9.86
CA GLU A 100 2.18 8.36 11.20
C GLU A 100 1.10 8.51 12.29
N ALA A 101 0.25 9.53 12.19
CA ALA A 101 -0.86 9.79 13.11
C ALA A 101 -2.00 8.76 12.96
N SER A 102 -2.12 8.14 11.79
CA SER A 102 -3.09 7.06 11.52
C SER A 102 -2.51 5.66 11.75
N LEU A 103 -1.19 5.51 11.92
CA LEU A 103 -0.52 4.21 12.08
C LEU A 103 -0.65 3.66 13.52
N SER A 104 -1.86 3.24 13.88
CA SER A 104 -2.13 2.53 15.14
C SER A 104 -3.29 1.55 15.00
N GLY A 105 -3.21 0.41 15.69
CA GLY A 105 -4.23 -0.63 15.67
C GLY A 105 -4.29 -1.40 14.34
N PRO A 106 -5.39 -2.13 14.08
CA PRO A 106 -5.52 -2.95 12.88
C PRO A 106 -5.62 -2.10 11.61
N ALA A 107 -4.74 -2.36 10.64
CA ALA A 107 -4.71 -1.62 9.39
C ALA A 107 -4.32 -2.47 8.19
N VAL A 108 -4.84 -2.06 7.02
CA VAL A 108 -4.41 -2.54 5.72
C VAL A 108 -3.66 -1.43 5.00
N VAL A 109 -2.44 -1.69 4.54
CA VAL A 109 -1.70 -0.84 3.61
C VAL A 109 -1.92 -1.36 2.21
N ALA A 110 -2.37 -0.51 1.29
CA ALA A 110 -2.61 -0.91 -0.10
C ALA A 110 -2.08 0.11 -1.10
N TYR A 111 -1.24 -0.34 -2.01
CA TYR A 111 -0.71 0.50 -3.08
C TYR A 111 -1.79 0.82 -4.12
N ALA A 112 -1.89 2.10 -4.47
CA ALA A 112 -3.00 2.64 -5.23
C ALA A 112 -2.98 2.35 -6.74
N ASP A 113 -2.23 1.34 -7.16
CA ASP A 113 -2.00 0.99 -8.55
C ASP A 113 -2.27 -0.48 -8.90
N THR A 114 -2.79 -1.24 -7.93
CA THR A 114 -3.24 -2.63 -8.10
C THR A 114 -4.77 -2.70 -8.13
N LEU A 115 -5.34 -3.38 -9.12
CA LEU A 115 -6.74 -3.81 -9.12
C LEU A 115 -6.81 -5.25 -8.63
N ILE A 116 -7.68 -5.51 -7.66
CA ILE A 116 -7.79 -6.82 -7.02
C ILE A 116 -9.17 -7.38 -7.21
N ARG A 117 -9.21 -8.64 -7.67
CA ARG A 117 -10.42 -9.44 -7.68
C ARG A 117 -10.10 -10.80 -7.08
N ALA A 118 -10.35 -10.92 -5.79
CA ALA A 118 -10.08 -12.15 -5.06
C ALA A 118 -11.04 -12.31 -3.89
N ASN A 119 -11.27 -13.57 -3.51
CA ASN A 119 -11.86 -13.91 -2.24
C ASN A 119 -10.71 -14.13 -1.26
N PHE A 120 -10.39 -13.12 -0.48
CA PHE A 120 -9.43 -13.28 0.60
C PHE A 120 -10.17 -13.58 1.90
N ASN A 121 -9.68 -14.58 2.63
CA ASN A 121 -10.05 -14.75 4.02
C ASN A 121 -8.90 -14.19 4.85
N LEU A 122 -9.18 -13.17 5.65
CA LEU A 122 -8.19 -12.65 6.59
C LEU A 122 -8.16 -13.61 7.78
N ASP A 123 -7.01 -14.21 8.05
CA ASP A 123 -6.80 -14.97 9.27
C ASP A 123 -6.77 -14.01 10.47
N PRO A 124 -7.73 -14.08 11.41
CA PRO A 124 -7.76 -13.17 12.56
C PRO A 124 -6.61 -13.41 13.56
N GLU A 125 -5.98 -14.59 13.53
CA GLU A 125 -4.88 -14.93 14.42
C GLU A 125 -3.53 -14.44 13.90
N ALA A 126 -3.42 -14.14 12.60
CA ALA A 126 -2.19 -13.64 12.00
C ALA A 126 -1.85 -12.22 12.48
N ASP A 127 -0.61 -12.01 12.91
CA ASP A 127 -0.10 -10.68 13.28
C ASP A 127 0.07 -9.78 12.05
N SER A 128 0.45 -10.38 10.92
CA SER A 128 0.53 -9.71 9.62
C SER A 128 0.22 -10.68 8.48
N VAL A 129 -0.30 -10.14 7.37
CA VAL A 129 -0.59 -10.91 6.17
C VAL A 129 -0.09 -10.14 4.95
N ILE A 130 0.60 -10.84 4.05
CA ILE A 130 0.98 -10.34 2.73
C ILE A 130 0.26 -11.20 1.71
N TRP A 131 -0.48 -10.56 0.80
CA TRP A 131 -1.10 -11.29 -0.30
C TRP A 131 -0.11 -11.45 -1.45
N THR A 132 -0.09 -12.65 -2.00
CA THR A 132 0.77 -13.00 -3.14
C THR A 132 -0.05 -13.48 -4.32
N LYS A 133 0.58 -13.43 -5.49
CA LYS A 133 0.07 -14.02 -6.71
C LYS A 133 1.19 -14.81 -7.36
N LYS A 134 0.88 -16.04 -7.77
CA LYS A 134 1.76 -16.82 -8.63
C LYS A 134 1.94 -16.13 -9.98
N VAL A 135 3.18 -15.84 -10.36
CA VAL A 135 3.55 -15.16 -11.62
C VAL A 135 4.57 -15.96 -12.40
N GLU A 136 4.59 -15.77 -13.73
CA GLU A 136 5.56 -16.44 -14.61
C GLU A 136 6.95 -15.79 -14.55
N ASN A 137 7.02 -14.47 -14.35
CA ASN A 137 8.27 -13.69 -14.35
C ASN A 137 8.51 -13.04 -12.96
N PRO A 138 8.96 -13.81 -11.95
CA PRO A 138 9.12 -13.32 -10.58
C PRO A 138 10.20 -12.25 -10.42
N GLU A 139 11.22 -12.18 -11.29
CA GLU A 139 12.33 -11.22 -11.18
C GLU A 139 11.90 -9.74 -11.29
N ALA A 140 10.70 -9.48 -11.83
CA ALA A 140 10.16 -8.13 -11.97
C ALA A 140 9.54 -7.58 -10.66
N TYR A 141 9.35 -8.42 -9.65
CA TYR A 141 8.56 -8.12 -8.45
C TYR A 141 9.34 -8.42 -7.16
N GLY A 142 8.81 -7.96 -6.04
CA GLY A 142 9.14 -8.51 -4.73
C GLY A 142 8.47 -9.89 -4.59
N VAL A 143 9.23 -10.91 -4.23
CA VAL A 143 8.73 -12.27 -4.01
C VAL A 143 8.91 -12.69 -2.56
N VAL A 144 8.03 -13.57 -2.10
CA VAL A 144 8.14 -14.17 -0.76
C VAL A 144 8.62 -15.62 -0.83
N LYS A 145 9.45 -15.97 0.13
CA LYS A 145 9.82 -17.36 0.42
C LYS A 145 8.95 -17.88 1.55
N LEU A 146 8.32 -19.02 1.32
CA LEU A 146 7.51 -19.70 2.32
C LEU A 146 8.30 -20.86 2.94
N ASN A 147 8.06 -21.14 4.21
CA ASN A 147 8.52 -22.37 4.85
C ASN A 147 7.53 -23.54 4.63
N GLY A 148 7.82 -24.71 5.23
CA GLY A 148 6.96 -25.89 5.11
C GLY A 148 5.58 -25.77 5.78
N LYS A 149 5.31 -24.68 6.51
CA LYS A 149 4.02 -24.35 7.13
C LYS A 149 3.27 -23.23 6.40
N GLU A 150 3.74 -22.84 5.21
CA GLU A 150 3.20 -21.72 4.42
C GLU A 150 3.35 -20.35 5.09
N GLU A 151 4.28 -20.21 6.05
CA GLU A 151 4.61 -18.93 6.68
C GLU A 151 5.69 -18.21 5.85
N ILE A 152 5.56 -16.90 5.71
CA ILE A 152 6.56 -16.06 5.03
C ILE A 152 7.82 -15.96 5.91
N VAL A 153 8.95 -16.43 5.39
CA VAL A 153 10.25 -16.37 6.08
C VAL A 153 11.21 -15.36 5.47
N GLU A 154 10.95 -14.92 4.24
CA GLU A 154 11.82 -13.97 3.55
C GLU A 154 11.04 -13.20 2.49
N LEU A 155 11.36 -11.91 2.33
CA LEU A 155 10.89 -11.07 1.23
C LEU A 155 12.10 -10.57 0.45
N VAL A 156 12.16 -10.92 -0.84
CA VAL A 156 13.28 -10.58 -1.73
C VAL A 156 12.77 -9.69 -2.85
N GLU A 157 13.30 -8.46 -2.93
CA GLU A 157 12.97 -7.50 -3.98
C GLU A 157 13.76 -7.79 -5.25
N LYS A 158 13.06 -7.96 -6.38
CA LYS A 158 13.63 -8.17 -7.72
C LYS A 158 14.80 -9.15 -7.72
N PRO A 159 14.55 -10.42 -7.32
CA PRO A 159 15.60 -11.39 -7.10
C PRO A 159 16.36 -11.65 -8.42
N LYS A 160 17.71 -11.71 -8.33
CA LYS A 160 18.56 -12.06 -9.49
C LYS A 160 18.57 -13.57 -9.78
N GLU A 161 18.29 -14.37 -8.77
CA GLU A 161 18.19 -15.83 -8.84
C GLU A 161 16.77 -16.25 -8.44
N PHE A 162 16.28 -17.39 -8.92
CA PHE A 162 14.94 -17.83 -8.59
C PHE A 162 14.81 -18.16 -7.09
N VAL A 163 13.90 -17.45 -6.41
CA VAL A 163 13.56 -17.70 -4.99
C VAL A 163 12.19 -18.38 -4.88
N SER A 164 11.19 -17.83 -5.57
CA SER A 164 9.79 -18.24 -5.51
C SER A 164 9.02 -17.60 -6.68
N ASP A 165 7.89 -18.19 -7.06
CA ASP A 165 6.94 -17.62 -8.04
C ASP A 165 5.84 -16.77 -7.38
N GLN A 166 5.87 -16.60 -6.05
CA GLN A 166 4.89 -15.86 -5.27
C GLN A 166 5.24 -14.38 -5.19
N ALA A 167 4.74 -13.59 -6.14
CA ALA A 167 4.92 -12.14 -6.16
C ALA A 167 3.98 -11.42 -5.20
N VAL A 168 4.51 -10.47 -4.44
CA VAL A 168 3.75 -9.60 -3.54
C VAL A 168 2.87 -8.65 -4.36
N ILE A 169 1.57 -8.58 -4.03
CA ILE A 169 0.61 -7.77 -4.80
C ILE A 169 0.50 -6.31 -4.33
N GLY A 170 1.21 -5.93 -3.27
CA GLY A 170 1.17 -4.58 -2.69
C GLY A 170 0.00 -4.33 -1.75
N ILE A 171 -0.52 -5.39 -1.11
CA ILE A 171 -1.48 -5.28 0.00
C ILE A 171 -0.90 -6.00 1.21
N TYR A 172 -0.93 -5.31 2.35
CA TYR A 172 -0.40 -5.78 3.61
C TYR A 172 -1.45 -5.54 4.68
N TYR A 173 -1.71 -6.55 5.50
CA TYR A 173 -2.48 -6.39 6.72
C TYR A 173 -1.54 -6.46 7.93
N PHE A 174 -1.82 -5.63 8.92
CA PHE A 174 -1.18 -5.63 10.22
C PHE A 174 -2.26 -5.61 11.29
N LYS A 175 -2.20 -6.56 12.22
CA LYS A 175 -3.06 -6.57 13.41
C LYS A 175 -2.79 -5.38 14.31
N ASP A 176 -1.53 -4.96 14.41
CA ASP A 176 -1.13 -3.66 14.94
C ASP A 176 -0.06 -3.02 14.06
N ILE A 177 -0.47 -2.05 13.25
CA ILE A 177 0.45 -1.28 12.40
C ILE A 177 1.40 -0.38 13.20
N GLY A 178 1.14 -0.18 14.49
CA GLY A 178 2.04 0.57 15.39
C GLY A 178 3.42 -0.07 15.49
N ILE A 179 3.52 -1.39 15.38
CA ILE A 179 4.80 -2.11 15.34
C ILE A 179 5.57 -1.73 14.07
N LEU A 180 4.90 -1.76 12.90
CA LEU A 180 5.52 -1.32 11.65
C LEU A 180 5.96 0.14 11.71
N LYS A 181 5.16 1.03 12.31
CA LYS A 181 5.54 2.43 12.52
C LYS A 181 6.86 2.55 13.28
N GLN A 182 7.01 1.83 14.40
CA GLN A 182 8.24 1.85 15.18
C GLN A 182 9.45 1.36 14.35
N LYS A 183 9.28 0.25 13.63
CA LYS A 183 10.35 -0.31 12.78
C LYS A 183 10.71 0.58 11.61
N LEU A 184 9.74 1.24 10.99
CA LEU A 184 10.01 2.25 9.97
C LEU A 184 10.72 3.46 10.57
N GLN A 185 10.35 3.92 11.77
CA GLN A 185 11.08 5.00 12.44
C GLN A 185 12.56 4.66 12.64
N GLU A 186 12.89 3.45 13.12
CA GLU A 186 14.27 2.97 13.23
C GLU A 186 15.01 3.03 11.88
N VAL A 187 14.35 2.59 10.79
CA VAL A 187 14.89 2.62 9.43
C VAL A 187 15.19 4.05 8.96
N LEU A 188 14.30 5.01 9.25
CA LEU A 188 14.52 6.41 8.94
C LEU A 188 15.68 7.00 9.76
N ASP A 189 15.70 6.76 11.07
CA ASP A 189 16.71 7.28 11.99
C ASP A 189 18.12 6.76 11.63
N GLU A 190 18.21 5.49 11.24
CA GLU A 190 19.46 4.85 10.80
C GLU A 190 19.82 5.16 9.33
N ASN A 191 18.98 5.90 8.60
CA ASN A 191 19.13 6.21 7.17
C ASN A 191 19.32 4.98 6.27
N ILE A 192 18.61 3.89 6.58
CA ILE A 192 18.67 2.66 5.80
C ILE A 192 17.82 2.82 4.55
N THR A 193 18.46 2.74 3.40
CA THR A 193 17.79 2.84 2.10
C THR A 193 18.19 1.68 1.20
N ASN A 194 17.21 1.21 0.43
CA ASN A 194 17.41 0.17 -0.58
C ASN A 194 17.06 0.74 -1.95
N GLY A 195 18.07 0.85 -2.82
CA GLY A 195 17.94 1.54 -4.10
C GLY A 195 17.74 3.06 -3.97
N GLY A 196 18.19 3.66 -2.87
CA GLY A 196 18.07 5.11 -2.59
C GLY A 196 16.71 5.54 -2.04
N GLU A 197 15.84 4.58 -1.68
CA GLU A 197 14.50 4.80 -1.16
C GLU A 197 14.32 4.06 0.18
N TYR A 198 13.52 4.61 1.09
CA TYR A 198 13.03 3.92 2.28
C TYR A 198 11.88 3.00 1.90
N GLN A 199 12.07 1.69 1.96
CA GLN A 199 11.06 0.71 1.55
C GLN A 199 10.26 0.20 2.76
N ILE A 200 8.98 -0.13 2.56
CA ILE A 200 8.17 -0.80 3.60
C ILE A 200 8.85 -2.10 4.08
N ASN A 201 9.51 -2.80 3.15
CA ASN A 201 10.17 -4.08 3.41
C ASN A 201 11.27 -3.98 4.47
N ASP A 202 11.92 -2.81 4.59
CA ASP A 202 12.97 -2.58 5.57
C ASP A 202 12.39 -2.56 6.98
N GLY A 203 11.18 -2.03 7.14
CA GLY A 203 10.42 -2.09 8.39
C GLY A 203 9.86 -3.49 8.68
N ILE A 204 9.38 -4.21 7.65
CA ILE A 204 8.82 -5.57 7.81
C ILE A 204 9.89 -6.59 8.23
N LYS A 205 11.14 -6.42 7.78
CA LYS A 205 12.24 -7.37 8.06
C LYS A 205 12.83 -7.26 9.47
N ARG A 206 12.47 -6.23 10.24
CA ARG A 206 13.02 -5.93 11.56
C ARG A 206 12.06 -6.31 12.67
#